data_AF-A0A4Q9KEI2-F1
#
_entry.id   AF-A0A4Q9KEI2-F1
#
_cell.length_a   1.000
_cell.length_b   1.000
_cell.length_c   1.000
_cell.angle_alpha   90.00
_cell.angle_beta   90.00
_cell.angle_gamma   90.00
#
_symmetry.space_group_name_H-M   'P 1'
#
loop_
_entity.id
_entity.type
_entity.pdbx_description
1 polymer ?
#
loop_
_entity_poly.entity_id
_entity_poly.type
_entity_poly.pdbx_seq_one_letter_code
_entity_poly.pdbx_strand_id
1 'polypeptide(L)' 'MGRYDLTTTKVGQLLDDPAAVAVLERRYPGLTSQPMVSMLKGMVAQKALRMAAGYVSDAEVAEVRAELESL' A
#
# COMPACT_ATOMS: atom_id res chain seq x y z
N MET A 1 -16.18 6.12 -6.14
CA MET A 1 -14.97 5.69 -6.88
C MET A 1 -13.81 6.28 -6.11
N GLY A 2 -13.07 5.44 -5.38
CA GLY A 2 -11.93 5.87 -4.57
C GLY A 2 -10.88 6.57 -5.43
N ARG A 3 -10.10 7.50 -4.85
CA ARG A 3 -9.06 8.22 -5.60
C ARG A 3 -8.01 7.30 -6.22
N TYR A 4 -7.82 6.09 -5.69
CA TYR A 4 -6.81 5.15 -6.16
C TYR A 4 -7.44 3.82 -6.54
N ASP A 5 -7.22 3.40 -7.78
CA ASP A 5 -7.51 2.03 -8.21
C ASP A 5 -6.26 1.17 -7.99
N LEU A 6 -6.26 0.34 -6.95
CA LEU A 6 -5.08 -0.42 -6.54
C LEU A 6 -4.66 -1.48 -7.58
N THR A 7 -5.53 -1.78 -8.56
CA THR A 7 -5.23 -2.72 -9.64
C THR A 7 -4.35 -2.10 -10.72
N THR A 8 -4.43 -0.79 -10.92
CA THR A 8 -3.67 -0.03 -11.92
C THR A 8 -2.62 0.90 -11.30
N THR A 9 -2.92 1.42 -10.11
CA THR A 9 -2.07 2.38 -9.40
C THR A 9 -0.82 1.66 -8.90
N LYS A 10 0.33 2.25 -9.20
CA LYS A 10 1.61 1.73 -8.73
C LYS A 10 1.81 2.08 -7.26
N VAL A 11 2.51 1.21 -6.53
CA VAL A 11 2.92 1.50 -5.15
C VAL A 11 3.72 2.80 -5.09
N GLY A 12 4.55 3.08 -6.11
CA GLY A 12 5.27 4.36 -6.20
C GLY A 12 4.34 5.57 -6.13
N GLN A 13 3.23 5.54 -6.86
CA GLN A 13 2.25 6.63 -6.85
C GLN A 13 1.54 6.78 -5.51
N LEU A 14 1.28 5.67 -4.79
CA LEU A 14 0.74 5.74 -3.43
C LEU A 14 1.77 6.32 -2.46
N LEU A 15 3.06 6.04 -2.66
CA LEU A 15 4.13 6.55 -1.80
C LEU A 15 4.51 8.00 -2.10
N ASP A 16 4.22 8.48 -3.31
CA ASP A 16 4.29 9.90 -3.66
C ASP A 16 3.14 10.69 -3.00
N ASP A 17 2.08 10.01 -2.55
CA ASP A 17 0.96 10.65 -1.88
C ASP A 17 1.11 10.63 -0.35
N PRO A 18 1.20 11.81 0.31
CA PRO A 18 1.37 11.88 1.75
C PRO A 18 0.19 11.28 2.54
N ALA A 19 -1.03 11.27 1.98
CA ALA A 19 -2.19 10.68 2.65
C ALA A 19 -2.11 9.15 2.67
N ALA A 20 -1.71 8.54 1.56
CA ALA A 20 -1.50 7.10 1.49
C ALA A 20 -0.26 6.67 2.30
N VAL A 21 0.82 7.45 2.30
CA VAL A 21 1.96 7.23 3.19
C VAL A 21 1.55 7.27 4.65
N ALA A 22 0.71 8.23 5.07
CA ALA A 22 0.24 8.33 6.45
C ALA A 22 -0.57 7.09 6.88
N VAL A 23 -1.43 6.57 6.00
CA VAL A 23 -2.16 5.30 6.23
C VAL A 23 -1.19 4.15 6.42
N LEU A 24 -0.23 4.01 5.50
CA LEU A 24 0.76 2.92 5.51
C LEU A 24 1.67 2.98 6.74
N GLU A 25 2.20 4.15 7.10
CA GLU A 25 3.05 4.34 8.28
C GLU A 25 2.30 4.16 9.60
N ARG A 26 1.01 4.54 9.65
CA ARG A 26 0.18 4.33 10.85
C ARG A 26 -0.04 2.85 11.15
N ARG A 27 -0.17 2.03 10.11
CA ARG A 27 -0.37 0.57 10.23
C ARG A 27 0.96 -0.17 10.34
N TYR A 28 1.94 0.23 9.54
CA TYR A 28 3.25 -0.39 9.43
C TYR A 28 4.34 0.69 9.57
N PRO A 29 4.69 1.07 10.80
CA PRO A 29 5.70 2.10 11.04
C PRO A 29 7.05 1.68 10.45
N GLY A 30 7.64 2.55 9.65
CA GLY A 30 8.89 2.32 8.94
C GLY A 30 8.75 1.52 7.64
N LEU A 31 7.54 1.15 7.22
CA LEU A 31 7.30 0.46 5.94
C LEU A 31 7.88 1.25 4.77
N THR A 32 7.66 2.57 4.71
CA THR A 32 8.17 3.40 3.60
C THR A 32 9.69 3.52 3.57
N SER A 33 10.33 3.31 4.72
CA SER A 33 11.79 3.31 4.85
C SER A 33 12.43 1.93 4.57
N GLN A 34 11.62 0.87 4.41
CA GLN A 34 12.17 -0.44 4.10
C GLN A 34 12.65 -0.54 2.64
N PRO A 35 13.79 -1.19 2.38
CA PRO A 35 14.30 -1.38 1.03
C PRO A 35 13.34 -2.18 0.14
N MET A 36 12.53 -3.07 0.73
CA MET A 36 11.48 -3.80 0.01
C MET A 36 10.45 -2.85 -0.62
N VAL A 37 10.06 -1.76 0.05
CA VAL A 37 9.10 -0.81 -0.50
C VAL A 37 9.63 -0.13 -1.76
N SER A 38 10.92 0.21 -1.78
CA SER A 38 11.56 0.76 -2.98
C SER A 38 11.50 -0.21 -4.17
N MET A 39 11.56 -1.52 -3.91
CA MET A 39 11.38 -2.55 -4.95
C MET A 39 9.91 -2.66 -5.38
N LEU A 40 8.97 -2.49 -4.45
CA LEU A 40 7.53 -2.52 -4.72
C LEU A 40 7.05 -1.28 -5.49
N LYS A 41 7.76 -0.14 -5.45
CA LYS A 41 7.41 1.10 -6.16
C LYS A 41 7.10 0.88 -7.65
N GLY A 42 7.82 -0.03 -8.31
CA GLY A 42 7.62 -0.38 -9.72
C GLY A 42 6.41 -1.28 -9.98
N MET A 43 5.84 -1.90 -8.94
CA MET A 43 4.71 -2.82 -9.03
C MET A 43 3.38 -2.10 -8.81
N VAL A 44 2.30 -2.72 -9.30
CA VAL A 44 0.93 -2.32 -8.96
C VAL A 44 0.62 -2.63 -7.50
N ALA A 45 -0.13 -1.75 -6.84
CA ALA A 45 -0.42 -1.82 -5.40
C ALA A 45 -1.08 -3.14 -5.00
N GLN A 46 -2.02 -3.64 -5.80
CA GLN A 46 -2.66 -4.94 -5.57
C GLN A 46 -1.64 -6.09 -5.48
N LYS A 47 -0.58 -6.06 -6.30
CA LYS A 47 0.42 -7.13 -6.30
C LYS A 47 1.33 -7.04 -5.07
N ALA A 48 1.68 -5.84 -4.66
CA ALA A 48 2.41 -5.59 -3.42
C ALA A 48 1.58 -6.01 -2.18
N LEU A 49 0.30 -5.66 -2.14
CA LEU A 49 -0.63 -6.07 -1.08
C LEU A 49 -0.81 -7.58 -1.03
N ARG A 50 -0.91 -8.26 -2.19
CA ARG A 50 -0.93 -9.73 -2.24
C ARG A 50 0.35 -10.38 -1.73
N MET A 51 1.52 -9.79 -2.02
CA MET A 51 2.78 -10.27 -1.43
C MET A 51 2.77 -10.05 0.08
N ALA A 52 2.32 -8.88 0.53
CA ALA A 52 2.19 -8.56 1.96
C ALA A 52 1.23 -9.52 2.67
N ALA A 53 0.14 -9.96 2.05
CA ALA A 53 -0.78 -10.97 2.61
C ALA A 53 -0.12 -12.33 2.90
N GLY A 54 1.08 -12.61 2.35
CA GLY A 54 1.90 -13.76 2.74
C GLY A 54 2.71 -13.55 4.02
N TYR A 55 2.86 -12.30 4.48
CA TYR A 55 3.66 -11.90 5.65
C TYR A 55 2.79 -11.35 6.80
N VAL A 56 1.65 -10.76 6.47
CA VAL A 56 0.65 -10.21 7.41
C VAL A 56 -0.71 -10.87 7.16
N SER A 57 -1.64 -10.73 8.09
CA SER A 57 -2.98 -11.34 7.95
C SER A 57 -3.79 -10.66 6.84
N ASP A 58 -4.57 -11.44 6.07
CA ASP A 58 -5.48 -10.92 5.03
C ASP A 58 -6.40 -9.81 5.54
N ALA A 59 -6.83 -9.87 6.80
CA ALA A 59 -7.65 -8.84 7.43
C ALA A 59 -6.95 -7.48 7.47
N GLU A 60 -5.66 -7.44 7.83
CA GLU A 60 -4.90 -6.18 7.86
C GLU A 60 -4.72 -5.61 6.45
N VAL A 61 -4.44 -6.49 5.48
CA VAL A 61 -4.31 -6.09 4.07
C VAL A 61 -5.62 -5.53 3.54
N ALA A 62 -6.75 -6.15 3.88
CA ALA A 62 -8.07 -5.67 3.48
C ALA A 62 -8.41 -4.31 4.11
N GLU A 63 -8.03 -4.07 5.37
CA GLU A 63 -8.23 -2.77 6.02
C GLU A 63 -7.38 -1.67 5.39
N VAL A 64 -6.09 -1.93 5.13
CA VAL A 64 -5.21 -0.98 4.43
C VAL A 64 -5.75 -0.68 3.03
N ARG A 65 -6.19 -1.73 2.32
CA ARG A 65 -6.79 -1.60 1.00
C ARG A 65 -8.03 -0.70 1.04
N ALA A 66 -8.93 -0.93 2.00
CA ALA A 66 -10.15 -0.16 2.16
C ALA A 66 -9.88 1.29 2.56
N GLU A 67 -8.91 1.55 3.45
CA GLU A 67 -8.49 2.92 3.79
C GLU A 67 -7.93 3.65 2.56
N LEU A 68 -7.07 3.00 1.78
CA LEU A 68 -6.52 3.59 0.55
C LEU A 68 -7.60 3.83 -0.51
N GLU A 69 -8.55 2.91 -0.69
CA GLU A 69 -9.70 3.09 -1.60
C GLU A 69 -10.70 4.14 -1.11
N SER A 70 -10.66 4.50 0.18
CA SER A 70 -11.54 5.53 0.78
C SER A 70 -10.96 6.94 0.75
N LEU A 71 -9.67 7.10 0.42
CA LEU A 71 -9.04 8.41 0.18
C LEU A 71 -9.53 9.04 -1.12
#